data_AF-A0A5B9ALI5-F1
#
_entry.id   AF-A0A5B9ALI5-F1
#
_cell.length_a   1.000
_cell.length_b   1.000
_cell.length_c   1.000
_cell.angle_alpha   90.00
_cell.angle_beta   90.00
_cell.angle_gamma   90.00
#
_symmetry.space_group_name_H-M   'P 1'
#
loop_
_entity.id
_entity.type
_entity.pdbx_description
1 polymer ?
#
loop_
_entity_poly.entity_id
_entity_poly.type
_entity_poly.pdbx_seq_one_letter_code
_entity_poly.pdbx_strand_id
1 'polypeptide(L)'
;MSKLSSEMKALAKKAGGSFKTVNDRIHITKRFSEHLRALNIQIQRVEQIKVRHIECYIEERLELDIGLRTLQNEMAALRAVLRQAGRRQVVEHPRLTNKALGASGASRNGTRRAITPEHYQQVMEKARTQDAGLAAALEIARLMGLRSQEAVQSSQSLKTWLKAISRGETRLKVVFGTKGGRPRYTTVPDTGAGIQRKGVTGADGDGSGSWRRSRSLGETGVRLPLEGGMTEFMNVAK
;
A
#
# COMPACT_ATOMS: atom_id res chain seq x y z
N MET A 1 4.32 -23.04 18.86
CA MET A 1 4.33 -23.11 17.36
C MET A 1 4.58 -24.56 16.95
N SER A 2 3.89 -25.11 15.94
CA SER A 2 4.21 -26.47 15.42
C SER A 2 5.59 -26.50 14.81
N LYS A 3 6.16 -27.71 14.70
CA LYS A 3 7.37 -27.98 13.92
C LYS A 3 7.24 -27.48 12.48
N LEU A 4 6.09 -27.76 11.84
CA LEU A 4 5.75 -27.24 10.51
C LEU A 4 5.78 -25.72 10.44
N SER A 5 5.13 -25.03 11.37
CA SER A 5 5.06 -23.56 11.38
C SER A 5 6.45 -22.92 11.53
N SER A 6 7.31 -23.50 12.37
CA SER A 6 8.69 -23.05 12.54
C SER A 6 9.51 -23.25 11.26
N GLU A 7 9.39 -24.42 10.63
CA GLU A 7 10.06 -24.72 9.37
C GLU A 7 9.62 -23.79 8.23
N MET A 8 8.30 -23.60 8.05
CA MET A 8 7.77 -22.70 7.05
C MET A 8 8.21 -21.25 7.27
N LYS A 9 8.32 -20.80 8.54
CA LYS A 9 8.87 -19.48 8.88
C LYS A 9 10.34 -19.36 8.47
N ALA A 10 11.15 -20.39 8.70
CA ALA A 10 12.55 -20.39 8.27
C ALA A 10 12.67 -20.32 6.74
N LEU A 11 11.88 -21.11 6.02
CA LEU A 11 11.84 -21.08 4.55
C LEU A 11 11.30 -19.75 4.00
N ALA A 12 10.31 -19.15 4.66
CA ALA A 12 9.79 -17.85 4.30
C ALA A 12 10.85 -16.75 4.37
N LYS A 13 11.75 -16.81 5.37
CA LYS A 13 12.92 -15.93 5.48
C LYS A 13 13.95 -16.23 4.39
N LYS A 14 14.29 -17.50 4.16
CA LYS A 14 15.26 -17.93 3.13
C LYS A 14 14.85 -17.52 1.71
N ALA A 15 13.56 -17.56 1.41
CA ALA A 15 13.04 -17.14 0.10
C ALA A 15 13.19 -15.62 -0.18
N GLY A 16 13.67 -14.83 0.80
CA GLY A 16 14.06 -13.43 0.60
C GLY A 16 12.91 -12.47 0.26
N GLY A 17 13.28 -11.25 -0.13
CA GLY A 17 12.36 -10.15 -0.43
C GLY A 17 12.47 -9.00 0.59
N SER A 18 11.66 -7.95 0.40
CA SER A 18 11.62 -6.85 1.37
C SER A 18 11.10 -7.32 2.72
N PHE A 19 11.46 -6.60 3.81
CA PHE A 19 11.02 -6.92 5.17
C PHE A 19 9.51 -7.17 5.25
N LYS A 20 8.70 -6.30 4.63
CA LYS A 20 7.24 -6.48 4.56
C LYS A 20 6.83 -7.76 3.83
N THR A 21 7.46 -8.08 2.70
CA THR A 21 7.14 -9.29 1.93
C THR A 21 7.46 -10.55 2.74
N VAL A 22 8.59 -10.58 3.42
CA VAL A 22 8.98 -11.69 4.31
C VAL A 22 7.98 -11.80 5.46
N ASN A 23 7.62 -10.69 6.09
CA ASN A 23 6.64 -10.68 7.18
C ASN A 23 5.27 -11.19 6.73
N ASP A 24 4.75 -10.67 5.61
CA ASP A 24 3.45 -11.09 5.05
C ASP A 24 3.48 -12.61 4.75
N ARG A 25 4.56 -13.14 4.17
CA ARG A 25 4.75 -14.58 3.93
C ARG A 25 4.77 -15.40 5.21
N ILE A 26 5.42 -14.91 6.28
CA ILE A 26 5.42 -15.58 7.60
C ILE A 26 3.99 -15.68 8.15
N HIS A 27 3.20 -14.61 8.09
CA HIS A 27 1.81 -14.65 8.54
C HIS A 27 0.95 -15.62 7.74
N ILE A 28 1.10 -15.63 6.41
CA ILE A 28 0.36 -16.54 5.53
C ILE A 28 0.69 -18.00 5.84
N THR A 29 1.96 -18.35 5.95
CA THR A 29 2.39 -19.72 6.25
C THR A 29 2.01 -20.18 7.66
N LYS A 30 2.01 -19.25 8.63
CA LYS A 30 1.47 -19.50 9.97
C LYS A 30 -0.02 -19.85 9.88
N ARG A 31 -0.82 -19.03 9.19
CA ARG A 31 -2.25 -19.28 9.00
C ARG A 31 -2.52 -20.62 8.33
N PHE A 32 -1.79 -20.94 7.28
CA PHE A 32 -1.87 -22.25 6.62
C PHE A 32 -1.58 -23.40 7.59
N SER A 33 -0.53 -23.29 8.40
CA SER A 33 -0.20 -24.31 9.40
C SER A 33 -1.28 -24.46 10.48
N GLU A 34 -1.93 -23.36 10.86
CA GLU A 34 -3.04 -23.34 11.82
C GLU A 34 -4.30 -23.99 11.24
N HIS A 35 -4.62 -23.71 9.98
CA HIS A 35 -5.70 -24.37 9.24
C HIS A 35 -5.53 -25.90 9.21
N LEU A 36 -4.33 -26.39 8.86
CA LEU A 36 -4.08 -27.83 8.86
C LEU A 36 -4.27 -28.45 10.25
N ARG A 37 -3.86 -27.74 11.31
CA ARG A 37 -4.09 -28.22 12.68
C ARG A 37 -5.57 -28.24 13.03
N ALA A 38 -6.33 -27.22 12.65
CA ALA A 38 -7.77 -27.15 12.91
C ALA A 38 -8.53 -28.33 12.30
N LEU A 39 -8.10 -28.81 11.13
CA LEU A 39 -8.63 -30.02 10.48
C LEU A 39 -8.04 -31.33 11.02
N ASN A 40 -7.31 -31.28 12.14
CA ASN A 40 -6.59 -32.41 12.74
C ASN A 40 -5.61 -33.11 11.78
N ILE A 41 -5.08 -32.37 10.80
CA ILE A 41 -4.07 -32.87 9.86
C ILE A 41 -2.69 -32.74 10.51
N GLN A 42 -2.15 -33.87 10.97
CA GLN A 42 -0.90 -33.93 11.73
C GLN A 42 0.35 -33.94 10.83
N ILE A 43 0.65 -32.80 10.22
CA ILE A 43 1.87 -32.62 9.42
C ILE A 43 2.94 -31.89 10.23
N GLN A 44 4.15 -32.45 10.23
CA GLN A 44 5.29 -31.92 10.99
C GLN A 44 6.33 -31.25 10.08
N ARG A 45 6.29 -31.57 8.78
CA ARG A 45 7.36 -31.33 7.82
C ARG A 45 6.80 -30.82 6.49
N VAL A 46 7.46 -29.84 5.89
CA VAL A 46 7.00 -29.22 4.61
C VAL A 46 6.96 -30.25 3.47
N GLU A 47 7.81 -31.27 3.52
CA GLU A 47 7.88 -32.35 2.55
C GLU A 47 6.59 -33.19 2.51
N GLN A 48 5.83 -33.23 3.60
CA GLN A 48 4.56 -33.95 3.73
C GLN A 48 3.36 -33.16 3.18
N ILE A 49 3.54 -31.88 2.80
CA ILE A 49 2.47 -31.07 2.21
C ILE A 49 2.10 -31.65 0.84
N LYS A 50 0.82 -31.99 0.67
CA LYS A 50 0.22 -32.49 -0.57
C LYS A 50 -0.65 -31.40 -1.20
N VAL A 51 -0.90 -31.54 -2.50
CA VAL A 51 -1.77 -30.66 -3.30
C VAL A 51 -3.12 -30.42 -2.61
N ARG A 52 -3.79 -31.50 -2.17
CA ARG A 52 -5.07 -31.45 -1.45
C ARG A 52 -5.09 -30.56 -0.20
N HIS A 53 -3.96 -30.42 0.50
CA HIS A 53 -3.90 -29.59 1.71
C HIS A 53 -3.97 -28.10 1.34
N ILE A 54 -3.44 -27.73 0.19
CA ILE A 54 -3.47 -26.36 -0.32
C ILE A 54 -4.83 -26.06 -0.94
N GLU A 55 -5.44 -27.03 -1.63
CA GLU A 55 -6.81 -26.91 -2.14
C GLU A 55 -7.80 -26.69 -1.00
N CYS A 56 -7.81 -27.59 0.00
CA CYS A 56 -8.66 -27.49 1.18
C CYS A 56 -8.48 -26.15 1.91
N TYR A 57 -7.24 -25.64 1.97
CA TYR A 57 -6.99 -24.31 2.52
C TYR A 57 -7.68 -23.23 1.69
N ILE A 58 -7.47 -23.20 0.37
CA ILE A 58 -8.05 -22.15 -0.48
C ILE A 58 -9.58 -22.25 -0.54
N GLU A 59 -10.15 -23.45 -0.50
CA GLU A 59 -11.59 -23.69 -0.38
C GLU A 59 -12.16 -23.03 0.88
N GLU A 60 -11.58 -23.28 2.06
CA GLU A 60 -11.99 -22.61 3.31
C GLU A 60 -11.86 -21.07 3.18
N ARG A 61 -10.78 -20.59 2.56
CA ARG A 61 -10.61 -19.13 2.39
C ARG A 61 -11.65 -18.52 1.45
N LEU A 62 -12.13 -19.28 0.45
CA LEU A 62 -13.24 -18.87 -0.41
C LEU A 62 -14.56 -18.86 0.36
N GLU A 63 -14.83 -19.88 1.19
CA GLU A 63 -16.01 -19.94 2.06
C GLU A 63 -16.07 -18.79 3.07
N LEU A 64 -14.91 -18.27 3.49
CA LEU A 64 -14.78 -17.09 4.35
C LEU A 64 -14.87 -15.76 3.57
N ASP A 65 -15.32 -15.76 2.31
CA ASP A 65 -15.46 -14.60 1.43
C ASP A 65 -14.17 -13.75 1.31
N ILE A 66 -13.00 -14.41 1.39
CA ILE A 66 -11.73 -13.71 1.28
C ILE A 66 -11.52 -13.26 -0.17
N GLY A 67 -11.33 -11.95 -0.35
CA GLY A 67 -11.15 -11.37 -1.67
C GLY A 67 -10.07 -12.06 -2.52
N LEU A 68 -10.37 -12.30 -3.78
CA LEU A 68 -9.55 -13.07 -4.73
C LEU A 68 -8.09 -12.59 -4.82
N ARG A 69 -7.85 -11.28 -4.72
CA ARG A 69 -6.48 -10.73 -4.71
C ARG A 69 -5.69 -11.20 -3.48
N THR A 70 -6.33 -11.29 -2.33
CA THR A 70 -5.72 -11.80 -1.10
C THR A 70 -5.38 -13.28 -1.27
N LEU A 71 -6.28 -14.09 -1.84
CA LEU A 71 -6.01 -15.49 -2.15
C LEU A 71 -4.84 -15.67 -3.12
N GLN A 72 -4.76 -14.83 -4.16
CA GLN A 72 -3.63 -14.85 -5.09
C GLN A 72 -2.30 -14.53 -4.40
N ASN A 73 -2.30 -13.58 -3.45
CA ASN A 73 -1.12 -13.26 -2.64
C ASN A 73 -0.76 -14.41 -1.68
N GLU A 74 -1.76 -15.04 -1.06
CA GLU A 74 -1.60 -16.22 -0.21
C GLU A 74 -0.96 -17.38 -0.99
N MET A 75 -1.49 -17.68 -2.18
CA MET A 75 -0.93 -18.67 -3.09
C MET A 75 0.49 -18.32 -3.55
N ALA A 76 0.76 -17.06 -3.89
CA ALA A 76 2.12 -16.64 -4.26
C ALA A 76 3.12 -16.86 -3.10
N ALA A 77 2.72 -16.57 -1.86
CA ALA A 77 3.52 -16.81 -0.67
C ALA A 77 3.77 -18.31 -0.42
N LEU A 78 2.72 -19.14 -0.50
CA LEU A 78 2.84 -20.60 -0.34
C LEU A 78 3.74 -21.21 -1.42
N ARG A 79 3.57 -20.81 -2.69
CA ARG A 79 4.43 -21.26 -3.79
C ARG A 79 5.89 -20.89 -3.57
N ALA A 80 6.17 -19.69 -3.08
CA ALA A 80 7.54 -19.26 -2.78
C ALA A 80 8.19 -20.14 -1.71
N VAL A 81 7.47 -20.45 -0.62
CA VAL A 81 7.97 -21.32 0.45
C VAL A 81 8.16 -22.77 -0.01
N LEU A 82 7.20 -23.31 -0.74
CA LEU A 82 7.28 -24.69 -1.25
C LEU A 82 8.41 -24.85 -2.27
N ARG A 83 8.61 -23.88 -3.18
CA ARG A 83 9.77 -23.87 -4.08
C ARG A 83 11.09 -23.82 -3.32
N GLN A 84 11.16 -23.00 -2.27
CA GLN A 84 12.36 -22.90 -1.42
C GLN A 84 12.66 -24.22 -0.69
N ALA A 85 11.64 -25.03 -0.41
CA ALA A 85 11.75 -26.37 0.16
C ALA A 85 11.99 -27.47 -0.88
N GLY A 86 12.22 -27.13 -2.16
CA GLY A 86 12.40 -28.11 -3.22
C GLY A 86 11.11 -28.81 -3.69
N ARG A 87 9.93 -28.36 -3.24
CA ARG A 87 8.62 -28.96 -3.57
C ARG A 87 8.02 -28.42 -4.87
N ARG A 88 8.81 -28.34 -5.95
CA ARG A 88 8.38 -27.80 -7.25
C ARG A 88 7.20 -28.57 -7.86
N GLN A 89 7.23 -29.90 -7.74
CA GLN A 89 6.18 -30.80 -8.22
C GLN A 89 4.80 -30.52 -7.60
N VAL A 90 4.77 -30.07 -6.34
CA VAL A 90 3.50 -29.67 -5.70
C VAL A 90 3.03 -28.34 -6.28
N VAL A 91 3.95 -27.37 -6.41
CA VAL A 91 3.64 -26.01 -6.85
C VAL A 91 3.19 -25.94 -8.31
N GLU A 92 3.77 -26.77 -9.17
CA GLU A 92 3.51 -26.82 -10.61
C GLU A 92 2.33 -27.75 -10.96
N HIS A 93 1.71 -28.36 -9.95
CA HIS A 93 0.57 -29.24 -10.17
C HIS A 93 -0.61 -28.47 -10.82
N PRO A 94 -1.26 -29.01 -11.89
CA PRO A 94 -2.33 -28.32 -12.62
C PRO A 94 -3.50 -27.85 -11.74
N ARG A 95 -3.80 -28.61 -10.68
CA ARG A 95 -4.81 -28.30 -9.67
C ARG A 95 -4.49 -27.08 -8.80
N LEU A 96 -3.22 -26.66 -8.69
CA LEU A 96 -2.83 -25.48 -7.90
C LEU A 96 -2.70 -24.20 -8.73
N THR A 97 -3.23 -24.18 -9.96
CA THR A 97 -3.35 -22.94 -10.73
C THR A 97 -4.43 -22.05 -10.13
N ASN A 98 -4.30 -20.71 -10.26
CA ASN A 98 -5.33 -19.81 -9.75
C ASN A 98 -6.70 -20.05 -10.41
N LYS A 99 -6.73 -20.57 -11.65
CA LYS A 99 -7.96 -20.95 -12.34
C LYS A 99 -8.60 -22.19 -11.71
N ALA A 100 -7.82 -23.25 -11.50
CA ALA A 100 -8.31 -24.48 -10.88
C ALA A 100 -8.80 -24.26 -9.44
N LEU A 101 -8.17 -23.34 -8.70
CA LEU A 101 -8.52 -23.00 -7.33
C LEU A 101 -9.65 -21.96 -7.21
N GLY A 102 -10.34 -21.59 -8.29
CA GLY A 102 -11.39 -20.55 -8.25
C GLY A 102 -10.88 -19.12 -7.94
N ALA A 103 -9.58 -18.92 -7.75
CA ALA A 103 -8.95 -17.64 -7.41
C ALA A 103 -8.61 -16.75 -8.63
N SER A 104 -9.27 -16.97 -9.78
CA SER A 104 -9.06 -16.21 -11.02
C SER A 104 -9.97 -14.97 -11.11
N GLY A 105 -9.72 -14.06 -12.06
CA GLY A 105 -10.61 -12.90 -12.27
C GLY A 105 -10.46 -11.72 -11.29
N ALA A 106 -9.49 -11.73 -10.38
CA ALA A 106 -9.28 -10.63 -9.45
C ALA A 106 -8.94 -9.30 -10.17
N SER A 107 -9.80 -8.30 -10.03
CA SER A 107 -9.53 -6.95 -10.57
C SER A 107 -8.30 -6.30 -9.94
N ARG A 108 -7.57 -5.52 -10.73
CA ARG A 108 -6.52 -4.61 -10.24
C ARG A 108 -7.08 -3.24 -9.86
N ASN A 109 -8.30 -2.91 -10.27
CA ASN A 109 -8.95 -1.68 -9.86
C ASN A 109 -9.30 -1.82 -8.38
N GLY A 110 -8.72 -0.94 -7.57
CA GLY A 110 -9.04 -0.85 -6.15
C GLY A 110 -10.48 -0.37 -5.96
N THR A 111 -11.08 -0.72 -4.83
CA THR A 111 -12.41 -0.25 -4.43
C THR A 111 -12.39 1.14 -3.77
N ARG A 112 -11.18 1.69 -3.55
CA ARG A 112 -11.00 2.98 -2.87
C ARG A 112 -11.39 4.13 -3.78
N ARG A 113 -12.18 5.06 -3.23
CA ARG A 113 -12.61 6.29 -3.89
C ARG A 113 -11.76 7.46 -3.42
N ALA A 114 -11.74 8.54 -4.21
CA ALA A 114 -11.13 9.80 -3.79
C ALA A 114 -11.89 10.36 -2.58
N ILE A 115 -11.14 10.89 -1.60
CA ILE A 115 -11.72 11.53 -0.41
C ILE A 115 -12.39 12.85 -0.85
N THR A 116 -13.64 13.06 -0.43
CA THR A 116 -14.35 14.31 -0.71
C THR A 116 -13.82 15.45 0.17
N PRO A 117 -13.90 16.72 -0.28
CA PRO A 117 -13.47 17.86 0.53
C PRO A 117 -14.13 17.92 1.91
N GLU A 118 -15.41 17.59 1.98
CA GLU A 118 -16.23 17.64 3.20
C GLU A 118 -15.77 16.57 4.20
N HIS A 119 -15.53 15.34 3.72
CA HIS A 119 -15.02 14.28 4.57
C HIS A 119 -13.60 14.58 5.05
N TYR A 120 -12.76 15.19 4.20
CA TYR A 120 -11.44 15.64 4.61
C TYR A 120 -11.50 16.68 5.73
N GLN A 121 -12.40 17.67 5.64
CA GLN A 121 -12.59 18.69 6.68
C GLN A 121 -13.00 18.05 8.02
N GLN A 122 -13.95 17.11 8.01
CA GLN A 122 -14.36 16.39 9.22
C GLN A 122 -13.21 15.62 9.87
N VAL A 123 -12.37 14.98 9.07
CA VAL A 123 -11.18 14.26 9.57
C VAL A 123 -10.14 15.25 10.12
N MET A 124 -9.94 16.39 9.44
CA MET A 124 -9.01 17.43 9.88
C MET A 124 -9.40 18.08 11.20
N GLU A 125 -10.68 18.33 11.42
CA GLU A 125 -11.19 18.88 12.69
C GLU A 125 -10.88 17.93 13.85
N LYS A 126 -11.18 16.64 13.68
CA LYS A 126 -10.81 15.61 14.67
C LYS A 126 -9.31 15.53 14.89
N ALA A 127 -8.52 15.53 13.81
CA ALA A 127 -7.07 15.46 13.91
C ALA A 127 -6.49 16.63 14.71
N ARG A 128 -6.97 17.86 14.50
CA ARG A 128 -6.53 19.05 15.24
C ARG A 128 -6.84 18.96 16.72
N THR A 129 -7.99 18.41 17.09
CA THR A 129 -8.35 18.21 18.51
C THR A 129 -7.52 17.12 19.18
N GLN A 130 -7.01 16.16 18.41
CA GLN A 130 -6.31 14.99 18.94
C GLN A 130 -4.80 15.21 19.04
N ASP A 131 -4.16 15.69 17.98
CA ASP A 131 -2.71 15.90 17.91
C ASP A 131 -2.35 16.84 16.77
N ALA A 132 -1.58 17.89 17.07
CA ALA A 132 -1.12 18.85 16.07
C ALA A 132 -0.27 18.16 15.00
N GLY A 133 0.59 17.21 15.39
CA GLY A 133 1.45 16.44 14.49
C GLY A 133 0.65 15.65 13.43
N LEU A 134 -0.41 14.98 13.85
CA LEU A 134 -1.35 14.27 12.99
C LEU A 134 -2.01 15.22 11.99
N ALA A 135 -2.49 16.38 12.45
CA ALA A 135 -3.14 17.37 11.60
C ALA A 135 -2.23 17.82 10.45
N ALA A 136 -0.99 18.27 10.71
CA ALA A 136 -0.17 18.70 9.58
C ALA A 136 0.44 17.54 8.78
N ALA A 137 0.57 16.33 9.34
CA ALA A 137 0.88 15.15 8.52
C ALA A 137 -0.22 14.89 7.48
N LEU A 138 -1.50 15.08 7.83
CA LEU A 138 -2.62 14.98 6.90
C LEU A 138 -2.64 16.11 5.87
N GLU A 139 -2.37 17.35 6.27
CA GLU A 139 -2.28 18.49 5.35
C GLU A 139 -1.16 18.30 4.32
N ILE A 140 0.04 17.99 4.78
CA ILE A 140 1.20 17.74 3.91
C ILE A 140 0.95 16.54 2.99
N ALA A 141 0.32 15.47 3.50
CA ALA A 141 -0.04 14.32 2.67
C ALA A 141 -1.02 14.70 1.56
N ARG A 142 -2.02 15.53 1.88
CA ARG A 142 -3.05 15.98 0.94
C ARG A 142 -2.48 16.89 -0.14
N LEU A 143 -1.58 17.79 0.24
CA LEU A 143 -0.95 18.76 -0.67
C LEU A 143 0.04 18.08 -1.61
N MET A 144 0.90 17.22 -1.08
CA MET A 144 2.00 16.62 -1.87
C MET A 144 1.71 15.22 -2.38
N GLY A 145 0.53 14.66 -2.13
CA GLY A 145 0.18 13.29 -2.53
C GLY A 145 1.11 12.24 -1.92
N LEU A 146 1.45 12.38 -0.64
CA LEU A 146 2.30 11.42 0.06
C LEU A 146 1.53 10.14 0.41
N ARG A 147 2.21 9.01 0.37
CA ARG A 147 1.70 7.78 1.00
C ARG A 147 1.66 7.94 2.51
N SER A 148 0.80 7.19 3.19
CA SER A 148 0.65 7.28 4.66
C SER A 148 1.99 7.18 5.40
N GLN A 149 2.87 6.25 5.01
CA GLN A 149 4.18 6.11 5.64
C GLN A 149 5.14 7.26 5.31
N GLU A 150 5.07 7.80 4.09
CA GLU A 150 5.85 8.98 3.67
C GLU A 150 5.39 10.22 4.47
N ALA A 151 4.08 10.36 4.70
CA ALA A 151 3.51 11.45 5.49
C ALA A 151 3.93 11.40 6.96
N VAL A 152 3.85 10.23 7.59
CA VAL A 152 4.27 10.05 9.00
C VAL A 152 5.76 10.31 9.17
N GLN A 153 6.60 9.93 8.20
CA GLN A 153 8.05 10.16 8.27
C GLN A 153 8.49 11.50 7.66
N SER A 154 7.56 12.35 7.24
CA SER A 154 7.86 13.62 6.55
C SER A 154 8.60 14.62 7.43
N SER A 155 8.41 14.56 8.75
CA SER A 155 9.09 15.38 9.75
C SER A 155 10.62 15.38 9.59
N GLN A 156 11.18 14.24 9.19
CA GLN A 156 12.62 14.06 8.95
C GLN A 156 13.13 14.82 7.72
N SER A 157 12.26 15.20 6.79
CA SER A 157 12.62 15.92 5.56
C SER A 157 12.26 17.41 5.56
N LEU A 158 11.50 17.90 6.56
CA LEU A 158 10.95 19.26 6.54
C LEU A 158 12.01 20.35 6.36
N LYS A 159 13.14 20.27 7.09
CA LYS A 159 14.24 21.25 6.97
C LYS A 159 14.84 21.27 5.56
N THR A 160 15.00 20.10 4.94
CA THR A 160 15.54 19.97 3.59
C THR A 160 14.54 20.48 2.55
N TRP A 161 13.26 20.14 2.72
CA TRP A 161 12.20 20.61 1.84
C TRP A 161 12.00 22.12 1.91
N LEU A 162 12.06 22.71 3.11
CA LEU A 162 11.99 24.15 3.29
C LEU A 162 13.12 24.86 2.54
N LYS A 163 14.37 24.39 2.68
CA LYS A 163 15.51 24.94 1.93
C LYS A 163 15.33 24.85 0.41
N ALA A 164 14.79 23.73 -0.08
CA ALA A 164 14.52 23.56 -1.50
C ALA A 164 13.44 24.53 -2.00
N ILE A 165 12.34 24.68 -1.26
CA ILE A 165 11.26 25.63 -1.56
C ILE A 165 11.80 27.08 -1.55
N SER A 166 12.62 27.45 -0.57
CA SER A 166 13.22 28.80 -0.50
C SER A 166 14.15 29.11 -1.68
N ARG A 167 14.66 28.10 -2.39
CA ARG A 167 15.44 28.24 -3.62
C ARG A 167 14.57 28.26 -4.90
N GLY A 168 13.25 28.19 -4.75
CA GLY A 168 12.31 28.11 -5.87
C GLY A 168 12.17 26.70 -6.47
N GLU A 169 12.62 25.64 -5.79
CA GLU A 169 12.42 24.28 -6.28
C GLU A 169 10.94 23.88 -6.18
N THR A 170 10.35 23.51 -7.32
CA THR A 170 8.95 23.05 -7.41
C THR A 170 8.78 21.55 -7.17
N ARG A 171 9.90 20.82 -7.03
CA ARG A 171 9.93 19.36 -6.87
C ARG A 171 10.75 18.98 -5.66
N LEU A 172 10.13 18.25 -4.75
CA LEU A 172 10.76 17.78 -3.52
C LEU A 172 11.11 16.30 -3.61
N LYS A 173 12.31 15.96 -3.13
CA LYS A 173 12.76 14.58 -3.02
C LYS A 173 12.21 13.96 -1.74
N VAL A 174 11.39 12.93 -1.89
CA VAL A 174 10.89 12.09 -0.79
C VAL A 174 11.80 10.87 -0.68
N VAL A 175 12.44 10.74 0.48
CA VAL A 175 13.38 9.64 0.79
C VAL A 175 12.84 8.71 1.88
N PHE A 176 12.24 9.27 2.94
CA PHE A 176 11.70 8.50 4.06
C PHE A 176 10.29 7.96 3.78
N GLY A 177 9.98 6.80 4.38
CA GLY A 177 8.70 6.11 4.20
C GLY A 177 8.43 5.55 2.81
N THR A 178 9.39 5.64 1.88
CA THR A 178 9.22 5.20 0.50
C THR A 178 9.18 3.68 0.39
N LYS A 179 8.35 3.16 -0.53
CA LYS A 179 8.23 1.72 -0.76
C LYS A 179 9.56 1.14 -1.26
N GLY A 180 10.12 0.22 -0.47
CA GLY A 180 11.39 -0.45 -0.80
C GLY A 180 12.61 0.46 -0.72
N GLY A 181 12.51 1.60 0.01
CA GLY A 181 13.62 2.55 0.18
C GLY A 181 14.01 3.30 -1.09
N ARG A 182 13.16 3.26 -2.13
CA ARG A 182 13.43 3.92 -3.42
C ARG A 182 12.95 5.36 -3.37
N PRO A 183 13.87 6.35 -3.41
CA PRO A 183 13.48 7.75 -3.39
C PRO A 183 12.61 8.11 -4.60
N ARG A 184 11.69 9.05 -4.40
CA ARG A 184 10.88 9.61 -5.50
C ARG A 184 10.74 11.12 -5.36
N TYR A 185 10.39 11.77 -6.45
CA TYR A 185 10.04 13.18 -6.43
C TYR A 185 8.53 13.36 -6.31
N THR A 186 8.13 14.37 -5.56
CA THR A 186 6.77 14.93 -5.58
C THR A 186 6.82 16.38 -6.02
N THR A 187 5.71 16.88 -6.56
CA THR A 187 5.56 18.28 -6.96
C THR A 187 4.81 19.01 -5.87
N VAL A 188 5.35 20.13 -5.41
CA VAL A 188 4.61 21.03 -4.52
C VAL A 188 3.64 21.79 -5.40
N PRO A 189 2.32 21.70 -5.15
CA PRO A 189 1.37 22.56 -5.85
C PRO A 189 1.75 24.01 -5.60
N ASP A 190 1.82 24.82 -6.65
CA ASP A 190 2.03 26.26 -6.52
C ASP A 190 0.88 26.83 -5.67
N THR A 191 1.20 27.33 -4.48
CA THR A 191 0.24 27.96 -3.56
C THR A 191 -0.32 29.28 -4.11
N GLY A 192 0.10 29.72 -5.32
CA GLY A 192 -0.42 30.88 -6.03
C GLY A 192 -1.28 30.61 -7.28
N ALA A 193 -1.53 29.36 -7.69
CA ALA A 193 -2.33 29.07 -8.88
C ALA A 193 -3.49 28.12 -8.54
N GLY A 194 -4.71 28.68 -8.56
CA GLY A 194 -5.94 27.97 -8.24
C GLY A 194 -6.06 26.62 -8.96
N ILE A 195 -6.37 25.59 -8.18
CA ILE A 195 -6.94 24.35 -8.70
C ILE A 195 -8.32 24.69 -9.25
N GLN A 196 -8.38 25.16 -10.50
CA GLN A 196 -9.62 25.15 -11.27
C GLN A 196 -9.99 23.69 -11.49
N ARG A 197 -11.03 23.21 -10.79
CA ARG A 197 -11.78 22.06 -11.24
C ARG A 197 -12.42 22.46 -12.57
N LYS A 198 -11.82 22.06 -13.69
CA LYS A 198 -12.58 21.99 -14.94
C LYS A 198 -13.55 20.82 -14.78
N GLY A 199 -14.78 21.13 -14.39
CA GLY A 199 -15.90 20.22 -14.60
C GLY A 199 -16.05 20.04 -16.09
N VAL A 200 -15.74 18.85 -16.60
CA VAL A 200 -16.21 18.43 -17.92
C VAL A 200 -17.41 17.53 -17.65
N THR A 201 -18.60 18.12 -17.79
CA THR A 201 -19.83 17.37 -18.04
C THR A 201 -19.75 16.74 -19.43
N GLY A 202 -19.88 15.41 -19.49
CA GLY A 202 -20.17 14.63 -20.69
C GLY A 202 -18.99 14.32 -21.61
N ALA A 203 -18.61 13.03 -21.66
CA ALA A 203 -18.17 12.36 -22.89
C ALA A 203 -17.95 10.87 -22.58
N ASP A 204 -18.86 10.04 -23.07
CA ASP A 204 -18.58 8.63 -23.40
C ASP A 204 -17.39 8.58 -24.37
N GLY A 205 -16.46 7.66 -24.17
CA GLY A 205 -15.32 7.51 -25.10
C GLY A 205 -14.19 6.65 -24.53
N ASP A 206 -13.85 5.63 -25.31
CA ASP A 206 -12.78 4.66 -25.17
C ASP A 206 -11.36 5.23 -25.37
N GLY A 207 -10.36 4.39 -25.08
CA GLY A 207 -9.04 4.50 -25.75
C GLY A 207 -7.94 5.28 -25.03
N SER A 208 -6.90 4.53 -24.65
CA SER A 208 -5.47 4.89 -24.63
C SER A 208 -5.06 6.34 -24.97
N GLY A 209 -4.34 7.03 -24.07
CA GLY A 209 -3.70 8.30 -24.44
C GLY A 209 -2.84 8.97 -23.37
N SER A 210 -1.57 9.14 -23.72
CA SER A 210 -0.50 9.90 -23.06
C SER A 210 -0.91 11.30 -22.56
N TRP A 211 -0.51 11.66 -21.33
CA TRP A 211 -0.68 13.01 -20.79
C TRP A 211 0.37 13.97 -21.39
N ARG A 212 0.03 14.68 -22.47
CA ARG A 212 0.73 15.92 -22.88
C ARG A 212 0.00 17.15 -22.30
N ARG A 213 0.81 18.09 -21.81
CA ARG A 213 0.40 19.40 -21.25
C ARG A 213 -0.11 20.34 -22.34
N SER A 214 -1.09 21.16 -22.01
CA SER A 214 -1.42 22.40 -22.71
C SER A 214 -1.71 23.54 -21.72
N ARG A 215 -1.22 24.73 -22.05
CA ARG A 215 -1.26 26.00 -21.28
C ARG A 215 -2.51 26.83 -21.61
N SER A 216 -2.85 27.72 -20.67
CA SER A 216 -3.19 29.15 -20.83
C SER A 216 -4.56 29.64 -20.31
N LEU A 217 -4.43 30.64 -19.41
CA LEU A 217 -5.16 31.90 -19.20
C LEU A 217 -6.63 31.92 -18.71
N GLY A 218 -6.86 32.79 -17.72
CA GLY A 218 -8.18 33.22 -17.23
C GLY A 218 -8.15 33.63 -15.76
N GLU A 219 -7.96 34.92 -15.50
CA GLU A 219 -7.95 35.59 -14.21
C GLU A 219 -9.28 35.45 -13.44
N THR A 220 -9.20 35.33 -12.11
CA THR A 220 -10.09 35.93 -11.09
C THR A 220 -9.69 35.38 -9.72
N GLY A 221 -9.34 36.28 -8.80
CA GLY A 221 -8.59 35.96 -7.57
C GLY A 221 -9.44 35.60 -6.36
N VAL A 222 -8.77 35.01 -5.36
CA VAL A 222 -9.06 35.14 -3.92
C VAL A 222 -7.72 35.02 -3.17
N ARG A 223 -7.47 35.95 -2.25
CA ARG A 223 -6.27 36.07 -1.40
C ARG A 223 -6.46 35.21 -0.14
N LEU A 224 -5.51 34.34 0.20
CA LEU A 224 -5.48 33.67 1.52
C LEU A 224 -4.45 34.38 2.43
N PRO A 225 -4.76 34.58 3.73
CA PRO A 225 -3.83 35.19 4.66
C PRO A 225 -2.75 34.17 5.04
N LEU A 226 -1.50 34.54 4.80
CA LEU A 226 -0.32 33.85 5.31
C LEU A 226 -0.05 34.36 6.73
N GLU A 227 -0.58 33.71 7.77
CA GLU A 227 -0.07 33.89 9.12
C GLU A 227 -0.42 32.71 10.03
N GLY A 228 0.60 32.10 10.66
CA GLY A 228 0.45 31.26 11.86
C GLY A 228 0.85 29.78 11.78
N GLY A 229 0.53 29.05 10.72
CA GLY A 229 0.53 27.57 10.77
C GLY A 229 1.91 26.88 10.71
N MET A 230 2.92 27.49 10.08
CA MET A 230 4.20 26.81 9.82
C MET A 230 5.18 26.86 10.99
N THR A 231 5.01 27.84 11.89
CA THR A 231 5.92 28.07 13.03
C THR A 231 5.69 27.11 14.19
N GLU A 232 4.45 26.68 14.45
CA GLU A 232 4.16 25.74 15.54
C GLU A 232 4.71 24.32 15.27
N PHE A 233 4.71 23.89 14.01
CA PHE A 233 5.21 22.55 13.64
C PHE A 233 6.69 22.35 13.91
N MET A 234 7.48 23.43 13.92
CA MET A 234 8.91 23.38 14.19
C MET A 234 9.24 23.23 15.69
N ASN A 235 8.34 23.63 16.59
CA ASN A 235 8.58 23.59 18.03
C ASN A 235 8.22 22.24 18.68
N VAL A 236 7.38 21.43 18.05
CA VAL A 236 6.95 20.12 18.58
C VAL A 236 7.94 18.99 18.24
N ALA A 237 8.87 19.21 17.30
CA ALA A 237 9.86 18.22 16.89
C ALA A 237 11.20 18.33 17.67
N LYS A 238 11.14 18.27 19.01
CA LYS A 238 12.30 18.07 19.88
C LYS A 238 12.29 16.67 20.49
#